data_AF-A0A2J7ZI00-F1
#
_entry.id   AF-A0A2J7ZI00-F1
#
_cell.length_a   1.000
_cell.length_b   1.000
_cell.length_c   1.000
_cell.angle_alpha   90.00
_cell.angle_beta   90.00
_cell.angle_gamma   90.00
#
_symmetry.space_group_name_H-M   'P 1'
#
loop_
_entity.id
_entity.type
_entity.pdbx_description
1 polymer ?
#
loop_
_entity_poly.entity_id
_entity_poly.type
_entity_poly.pdbx_seq_one_letter_code
_entity_poly.pdbx_strand_id
1 'polypeptide(L)'
;MSFLRPNDRSIQVIPHTKKTVQHRSSSEKQPCGERNDVQYRAYADTDTLSIFFKKVAPGLISHTEDIAPGILADYSDAGQLVSLDLNLASMHTPCHFFDTTDVVNGKQPLALSWDFNSDSDQLTVFLTNEQRTGHAEQTEDPHISMGTDDGGLWQAIIIQNASGICSVRGK
;
A
#
# COMPACT_ATOMS: atom_id res chain seq x y z
N MET A 1 57.26 -0.46 23.76
CA MET A 1 57.27 0.57 22.69
C MET A 1 57.37 -0.20 21.38
N SER A 2 56.43 -0.25 20.46
CA SER A 2 55.22 0.54 20.22
C SER A 2 54.25 -0.31 19.39
N PHE A 3 52.96 -0.14 19.63
CA PHE A 3 51.85 -0.79 18.95
C PHE A 3 51.79 -0.39 17.47
N LEU A 4 51.65 -1.37 16.57
CA LEU A 4 51.21 -1.14 15.20
C LEU A 4 49.71 -0.83 15.22
N ARG A 5 49.35 0.42 14.91
CA ARG A 5 47.96 0.84 14.72
C ARG A 5 47.47 0.42 13.32
N PRO A 6 46.23 -0.08 13.18
CA PRO A 6 45.62 -0.28 11.87
C PRO A 6 45.27 1.05 11.22
N ASN A 7 45.36 1.04 9.89
CA ASN A 7 45.07 2.14 8.98
C ASN A 7 43.67 2.74 9.20
N ASP A 8 43.68 4.06 9.29
CA ASP A 8 42.54 4.95 9.25
C ASP A 8 42.02 5.04 7.80
N ARG A 9 40.79 4.60 7.56
CA ARG A 9 40.02 4.94 6.35
C ARG A 9 38.62 5.36 6.76
N SER A 10 38.53 6.64 7.09
CA SER A 10 37.32 7.42 7.18
C SER A 10 36.62 7.58 5.81
N ILE A 11 35.28 7.71 5.86
CA ILE A 11 34.33 8.31 4.88
C ILE A 11 34.00 7.41 3.66
N GLN A 12 32.76 7.08 3.29
CA GLN A 12 31.59 7.97 3.11
C GLN A 12 30.24 7.31 3.41
N VAL A 13 29.45 7.99 4.23
CA VAL A 13 27.98 7.84 4.31
C VAL A 13 27.40 8.44 3.04
N ILE A 14 26.80 7.60 2.19
CA ILE A 14 26.05 8.06 1.02
C ILE A 14 24.70 8.57 1.52
N PRO A 15 24.33 9.83 1.28
CA PRO A 15 23.02 10.33 1.65
C PRO A 15 21.97 9.77 0.69
N HIS A 16 21.08 8.89 1.16
CA HIS A 16 19.89 8.51 0.40
C HIS A 16 18.90 9.67 0.42
N THR A 17 18.85 10.38 -0.70
CA THR A 17 17.91 11.46 -0.98
C THR A 17 16.48 10.91 -0.94
N LYS A 18 15.72 11.24 0.11
CA LYS A 18 14.26 11.10 0.13
C LYS A 18 13.67 12.03 -0.92
N LYS A 19 12.91 11.50 -1.88
CA LYS A 19 11.96 12.29 -2.66
C LYS A 19 10.61 11.60 -2.66
N THR A 20 9.73 12.11 -1.80
CA THR A 20 8.29 11.91 -1.88
C THR A 20 7.79 12.63 -3.13
N VAL A 21 7.23 11.89 -4.08
CA VAL A 21 6.56 12.47 -5.25
C VAL A 21 5.07 12.61 -4.91
N GLN A 22 4.62 13.84 -4.70
CA GLN A 22 3.20 14.19 -4.59
C GLN A 22 2.80 14.95 -5.86
N HIS A 23 1.82 14.43 -6.59
CA HIS A 23 1.14 15.16 -7.67
C HIS A 23 -0.17 15.75 -7.14
N ARG A 24 -0.38 17.06 -7.34
CA ARG A 24 -1.59 17.82 -6.94
C ARG A 24 -2.38 18.21 -8.21
N SER A 25 -3.70 18.04 -8.19
CA SER A 25 -4.65 18.72 -9.08
C SER A 25 -5.75 19.41 -8.28
N SER A 26 -6.26 20.53 -8.81
CA SER A 26 -6.97 21.60 -8.11
C SER A 26 -8.51 21.47 -8.08
N SER A 27 -9.07 21.80 -6.89
CA SER A 27 -10.35 22.45 -6.58
C SER A 27 -11.69 21.81 -6.96
N GLU A 28 -12.40 21.26 -5.97
CA GLU A 28 -13.74 21.71 -5.50
C GLU A 28 -14.11 21.02 -4.16
N LYS A 29 -14.87 21.72 -3.31
CA LYS A 29 -15.25 21.46 -1.90
C LYS A 29 -14.87 20.10 -1.30
N GLN A 30 -13.86 20.08 -0.40
CA GLN A 30 -13.31 18.89 0.27
C GLN A 30 -14.26 18.22 1.29
N PRO A 31 -14.72 16.98 1.05
CA PRO A 31 -15.17 16.04 2.07
C PRO A 31 -14.00 15.12 2.46
N CYS A 32 -13.79 14.87 3.75
CA CYS A 32 -12.61 14.19 4.32
C CYS A 32 -11.28 14.88 3.93
N GLY A 33 -10.70 15.65 4.87
CA GLY A 33 -9.42 16.34 4.65
C GLY A 33 -8.35 15.43 4.08
N GLU A 34 -7.52 15.98 3.18
CA GLU A 34 -6.43 15.32 2.42
C GLU A 34 -5.99 13.97 3.01
N ARG A 35 -6.45 12.85 2.43
CA ARG A 35 -5.99 11.51 2.78
C ARG A 35 -4.57 11.31 2.27
N ASN A 36 -3.60 11.82 3.02
CA ASN A 36 -2.16 11.60 2.78
C ASN A 36 -1.66 10.27 3.40
N ASP A 37 -2.58 9.41 3.86
CA ASP A 37 -2.26 8.29 4.74
C ASP A 37 -2.18 6.93 4.04
N VAL A 38 -2.65 6.81 2.79
CA VAL A 38 -2.42 5.58 2.01
C VAL A 38 -0.98 5.59 1.54
N GLN A 39 -0.18 4.71 2.12
CA GLN A 39 1.24 4.54 1.77
C GLN A 39 1.45 3.11 1.35
N TYR A 40 2.45 2.87 0.51
CA TYR A 40 2.82 1.52 0.15
C TYR A 40 4.32 1.31 0.22
N ARG A 41 4.71 0.05 0.35
CA ARG A 41 6.09 -0.39 0.23
C ARG A 41 6.13 -1.77 -0.40
N ALA A 42 6.99 -1.93 -1.38
CA ALA A 42 7.29 -3.24 -1.96
C ALA A 42 8.59 -3.81 -1.38
N TYR A 43 8.58 -5.11 -1.12
CA TYR A 43 9.70 -5.89 -0.59
C TYR A 43 10.08 -6.95 -1.63
N ALA A 44 11.16 -6.70 -2.36
CA ALA A 44 11.56 -7.55 -3.49
C ALA A 44 12.11 -8.93 -3.05
N ASP A 45 12.60 -9.05 -1.82
CA ASP A 45 13.12 -10.29 -1.23
C ASP A 45 12.01 -11.28 -0.87
N THR A 46 10.83 -10.78 -0.49
CA THR A 46 9.65 -11.61 -0.15
C THR A 46 8.55 -11.57 -1.22
N ASP A 47 8.73 -10.78 -2.29
CA ASP A 47 7.70 -10.47 -3.28
C ASP A 47 6.38 -10.02 -2.63
N THR A 48 6.49 -9.08 -1.68
CA THR A 48 5.36 -8.57 -0.91
C THR A 48 5.10 -7.10 -1.24
N LEU A 49 3.84 -6.74 -1.48
CA LEU A 49 3.37 -5.35 -1.52
C LEU A 49 2.56 -5.06 -0.26
N SER A 50 3.10 -4.23 0.62
CA SER A 50 2.40 -3.72 1.80
C SER A 50 1.73 -2.40 1.50
N ILE A 51 0.46 -2.26 1.86
CA ILE A 51 -0.34 -1.04 1.72
C ILE A 51 -0.85 -0.66 3.10
N PHE A 52 -0.46 0.51 3.59
CA PHE A 52 -0.79 1.05 4.89
C PHE A 52 -1.90 2.09 4.75
N PHE A 53 -2.94 1.97 5.55
CA PHE A 53 -4.07 2.91 5.61
C PHE A 53 -3.99 3.87 6.79
N LYS A 54 -3.05 3.62 7.70
CA LYS A 54 -2.73 4.43 8.87
C LYS A 54 -1.24 4.59 9.00
N LYS A 55 -0.82 5.70 9.59
CA LYS A 55 0.59 5.92 9.93
C LYS A 55 1.07 4.87 10.94
N VAL A 56 2.01 4.03 10.51
CA VAL A 56 2.59 2.96 11.34
C VAL A 56 3.23 3.54 12.61
N ALA A 57 2.85 3.00 13.76
CA ALA A 57 3.41 3.30 15.06
C ALA A 57 3.54 2.01 15.90
N PRO A 58 4.50 1.92 16.83
CA PRO A 58 4.59 0.79 17.75
C PRO A 58 3.27 0.57 18.50
N GLY A 59 2.81 -0.68 18.57
CA GLY A 59 1.53 -1.03 19.22
C GLY A 59 0.27 -0.71 18.40
N LEU A 60 0.41 -0.30 17.13
CA LEU A 60 -0.75 -0.05 16.27
C LEU A 60 -1.43 -1.33 15.78
N ILE A 61 -0.65 -2.38 15.52
CA ILE A 61 -1.13 -3.68 15.05
C ILE A 61 -1.33 -4.57 16.28
N SER A 62 -2.54 -5.12 16.39
CA SER A 62 -2.98 -6.01 17.46
C SER A 62 -2.95 -7.47 17.03
N HIS A 63 -3.48 -7.74 15.84
CA HIS A 63 -3.53 -9.05 15.22
C HIS A 63 -3.48 -8.93 13.69
N THR A 64 -3.14 -10.05 13.06
CA THR A 64 -3.06 -10.21 11.61
C THR A 64 -3.92 -11.41 11.23
N GLU A 65 -4.70 -11.29 10.17
CA GLU A 65 -5.55 -12.36 9.63
C GLU A 65 -5.17 -12.66 8.18
N ASP A 66 -5.23 -13.93 7.78
CA ASP A 66 -5.22 -14.34 6.37
C ASP A 66 -6.66 -14.27 5.88
N ILE A 67 -6.94 -13.33 5.00
CA ILE A 67 -8.31 -13.05 4.53
C ILE A 67 -8.56 -13.60 3.13
N ALA A 68 -7.51 -14.01 2.41
CA ALA A 68 -7.60 -14.67 1.12
C ALA A 68 -6.20 -15.19 0.75
N PRO A 69 -6.08 -16.21 -0.13
CA PRO A 69 -4.78 -16.71 -0.57
C PRO A 69 -3.83 -15.59 -1.02
N GLY A 70 -2.77 -15.37 -0.23
CA GLY A 70 -1.77 -14.34 -0.51
C GLY A 70 -2.15 -12.93 -0.03
N ILE A 71 -3.15 -12.78 0.83
CA ILE A 71 -3.60 -11.48 1.36
C ILE A 71 -3.69 -11.56 2.88
N LEU A 72 -2.80 -10.84 3.56
CA LEU A 72 -2.83 -10.67 5.01
C LEU A 72 -3.37 -9.29 5.36
N ALA A 73 -4.23 -9.21 6.37
CA ALA A 73 -4.78 -7.97 6.88
C ALA A 73 -4.37 -7.74 8.33
N ASP A 74 -3.81 -6.57 8.61
CA ASP A 74 -3.45 -6.14 9.96
C ASP A 74 -4.54 -5.25 10.55
N TYR A 75 -4.92 -5.52 11.79
CA TYR A 75 -5.95 -4.75 12.49
C TYR A 75 -5.43 -4.17 13.80
N SER A 76 -6.00 -3.03 14.19
CA SER A 76 -5.78 -2.46 15.52
C SER A 76 -6.61 -3.17 16.60
N ASP A 77 -6.35 -2.87 17.88
CA ASP A 77 -7.15 -3.37 19.01
C ASP A 77 -8.65 -3.01 18.91
N ALA A 78 -8.98 -1.97 18.12
CA ALA A 78 -10.36 -1.55 17.86
C ALA A 78 -11.01 -2.28 16.67
N GLY A 79 -10.33 -3.27 16.08
CA GLY A 79 -10.80 -4.01 14.89
C GLY A 79 -10.78 -3.18 13.61
N GLN A 80 -9.96 -2.12 13.55
CA GLN A 80 -9.86 -1.27 12.36
C GLN A 80 -8.68 -1.70 11.50
N LEU A 81 -8.90 -1.81 10.19
CA LEU A 81 -7.84 -2.11 9.23
C LEU A 81 -6.69 -1.08 9.32
N VAL A 82 -5.46 -1.59 9.40
CA VAL A 82 -4.21 -0.84 9.49
C VAL A 82 -3.42 -0.97 8.20
N SER A 83 -3.22 -2.21 7.73
CA SER A 83 -2.47 -2.54 6.52
C SER A 83 -3.00 -3.79 5.84
N LEU A 84 -2.66 -3.92 4.56
CA LEU A 84 -2.77 -5.15 3.78
C LEU A 84 -1.41 -5.52 3.22
N ASP A 85 -1.01 -6.77 3.36
CA ASP A 85 0.16 -7.36 2.72
C ASP A 85 -0.29 -8.32 1.62
N LEU A 86 0.07 -7.99 0.39
CA LEU A 86 -0.13 -8.84 -0.77
C LEU A 86 1.14 -9.66 -0.98
N ASN A 87 1.09 -10.97 -0.72
CA ASN A 87 2.18 -11.90 -0.94
C ASN A 87 2.18 -12.41 -2.38
N LEU A 88 3.38 -12.73 -2.88
CA LEU A 88 3.59 -13.09 -4.29
C LEU A 88 2.96 -12.03 -5.21
N ALA A 89 3.04 -10.76 -4.82
CA ALA A 89 2.31 -9.68 -5.46
C ALA A 89 2.70 -9.54 -6.94
N SER A 90 3.92 -9.92 -7.31
CA SER A 90 4.33 -9.85 -8.70
C SER A 90 3.55 -10.86 -9.54
N MET A 91 3.16 -12.01 -8.99
CA MET A 91 2.40 -13.04 -9.69
C MET A 91 0.92 -12.68 -9.84
N HIS A 92 0.37 -11.96 -8.87
CA HIS A 92 -1.06 -11.64 -8.81
C HIS A 92 -1.42 -10.27 -9.34
N THR A 93 -0.45 -9.40 -9.63
CA THR A 93 -0.71 -8.06 -10.18
C THR A 93 -0.15 -7.94 -11.61
N PRO A 94 -0.73 -7.06 -12.44
CA PRO A 94 -0.17 -6.75 -13.77
C PRO A 94 1.09 -5.86 -13.71
N CYS A 95 1.61 -5.60 -12.50
CA CYS A 95 2.65 -4.63 -12.24
C CYS A 95 3.98 -5.29 -11.82
N HIS A 96 5.09 -4.56 -11.99
CA HIS A 96 6.36 -4.86 -11.32
C HIS A 96 6.66 -3.82 -10.25
N PHE A 97 7.56 -4.20 -9.32
CA PHE A 97 7.95 -3.37 -8.18
C PHE A 97 9.40 -2.84 -8.26
N PHE A 98 10.06 -2.97 -9.42
CA PHE A 98 11.35 -2.35 -9.66
C PHE A 98 11.25 -0.81 -9.60
N ASP A 99 12.32 -0.17 -9.12
CA ASP A 99 12.46 1.29 -9.11
C ASP A 99 12.79 1.82 -10.52
N THR A 100 11.87 1.60 -11.45
CA THR A 100 11.91 2.10 -12.83
C THR A 100 10.50 2.38 -13.32
N THR A 101 10.38 3.33 -14.26
CA THR A 101 9.13 3.62 -14.97
C THR A 101 8.96 2.78 -16.24
N ASP A 102 9.98 2.01 -16.63
CA ASP A 102 9.96 1.19 -17.84
C ASP A 102 9.14 -0.08 -17.65
N VAL A 103 8.55 -0.59 -18.73
CA VAL A 103 7.90 -1.91 -18.72
C VAL A 103 8.95 -3.01 -18.56
N VAL A 104 8.79 -3.87 -17.54
CA VAL A 104 9.68 -5.01 -17.28
C VAL A 104 8.93 -6.32 -17.45
N ASN A 105 9.42 -7.20 -18.32
CA ASN A 105 8.80 -8.51 -18.62
C ASN A 105 7.31 -8.41 -18.97
N GLY A 106 6.92 -7.36 -19.70
CA GLY A 106 5.53 -7.11 -20.11
C GLY A 106 4.64 -6.53 -19.00
N LYS A 107 5.16 -6.27 -17.81
CA LYS A 107 4.43 -5.67 -16.68
C LYS A 107 4.69 -4.17 -16.62
N GLN A 108 3.67 -3.41 -16.23
CA GLN A 108 3.78 -1.97 -16.01
C GLN A 108 4.43 -1.68 -14.65
N PRO A 109 5.01 -0.49 -14.42
CA PRO A 109 5.38 -0.09 -13.07
C PRO A 109 4.14 -0.01 -12.17
N LEU A 110 4.28 -0.38 -10.89
CA LEU A 110 3.24 -0.17 -9.88
C LEU A 110 2.83 1.31 -9.86
N ALA A 111 1.53 1.57 -10.02
CA ALA A 111 0.99 2.92 -10.04
C ALA A 111 -0.19 3.00 -9.06
N LEU A 112 0.15 3.11 -7.78
CA LEU A 112 -0.85 3.09 -6.73
C LEU A 112 -1.61 4.43 -6.67
N SER A 113 -2.93 4.36 -6.79
CA SER A 113 -3.83 5.51 -6.63
C SER A 113 -5.06 5.08 -5.81
N TRP A 114 -5.85 6.04 -5.34
CA TRP A 114 -7.05 5.71 -4.57
C TRP A 114 -8.17 6.72 -4.78
N ASP A 115 -9.40 6.24 -4.64
CA ASP A 115 -10.61 7.04 -4.66
C ASP A 115 -11.50 6.70 -3.45
N PHE A 116 -12.14 7.71 -2.88
CA PHE A 116 -13.06 7.53 -1.75
C PHE A 116 -14.44 8.05 -2.11
N ASN A 117 -15.42 7.15 -2.11
CA ASN A 117 -16.81 7.47 -2.32
C ASN A 117 -17.51 7.61 -0.97
N SER A 118 -17.90 8.85 -0.63
CA SER A 118 -18.58 9.16 0.63
C SER A 118 -20.02 8.64 0.71
N ASP A 119 -20.68 8.44 -0.44
CA ASP A 119 -22.09 8.02 -0.47
C ASP A 119 -22.22 6.52 -0.14
N SER A 120 -21.24 5.72 -0.56
CA SER A 120 -21.16 4.28 -0.25
C SER A 120 -20.20 3.93 0.88
N ASP A 121 -19.55 4.95 1.47
CA ASP A 121 -18.47 4.79 2.46
C ASP A 121 -17.38 3.79 2.03
N GLN A 122 -16.92 3.94 0.79
CA GLN A 122 -16.04 3.00 0.12
C GLN A 122 -14.71 3.64 -0.24
N LEU A 123 -13.61 2.96 0.07
CA LEU A 123 -12.29 3.25 -0.47
C LEU A 123 -11.95 2.22 -1.54
N THR A 124 -11.55 2.69 -2.72
CA THR A 124 -10.93 1.85 -3.74
C THR A 124 -9.48 2.25 -3.90
N VAL A 125 -8.57 1.29 -3.75
CA VAL A 125 -7.14 1.44 -4.01
C VAL A 125 -6.82 0.75 -5.33
N PHE A 126 -6.38 1.48 -6.33
CA PHE A 126 -5.97 0.94 -7.61
C PHE A 126 -4.47 0.64 -7.59
N LEU A 127 -4.08 -0.52 -8.09
CA LEU A 127 -2.68 -0.95 -8.24
C LEU A 127 -2.10 -0.56 -9.61
N THR A 128 -2.96 -0.12 -10.52
CA THR A 128 -2.65 0.26 -11.89
C THR A 128 -3.06 1.71 -12.17
N ASN A 129 -2.46 2.29 -13.22
CA ASN A 129 -2.94 3.57 -13.77
C ASN A 129 -4.34 3.45 -14.39
N GLU A 130 -4.73 2.24 -14.79
CA GLU A 130 -6.07 1.96 -15.27
C GLU A 130 -7.00 1.83 -14.06
N GLN A 131 -7.81 2.86 -13.81
CA GLN A 131 -8.83 2.86 -12.77
C GLN A 131 -10.06 2.05 -13.23
N ARG A 132 -9.85 0.77 -13.49
CA ARG A 132 -10.89 -0.16 -13.91
C ARG A 132 -10.80 -1.41 -13.07
N THR A 133 -11.95 -1.98 -12.78
CA THR A 133 -12.08 -3.31 -12.22
C THR A 133 -13.05 -4.07 -13.11
N GLY A 134 -12.73 -5.32 -13.44
CA GLY A 134 -13.64 -6.20 -14.17
C GLY A 134 -14.66 -6.79 -13.20
N HIS A 135 -14.15 -7.57 -12.25
CA HIS A 135 -14.94 -8.24 -11.22
C HIS A 135 -14.46 -7.89 -9.82
N ALA A 136 -15.33 -8.03 -8.82
CA ALA A 136 -14.97 -7.90 -7.42
C ALA A 136 -15.12 -9.27 -6.76
N GLU A 137 -14.04 -9.77 -6.18
CA GLU A 137 -13.98 -11.03 -5.45
C GLU A 137 -13.94 -10.75 -3.95
N GLN A 138 -14.91 -11.30 -3.21
CA GLN A 138 -15.00 -11.08 -1.78
C GLN A 138 -13.94 -11.90 -1.04
N THR A 139 -13.26 -11.28 -0.09
CA THR A 139 -12.34 -11.96 0.84
C THR A 139 -13.10 -12.55 2.03
N GLU A 140 -12.42 -13.28 2.91
CA GLU A 140 -12.99 -13.75 4.18
C GLU A 140 -13.37 -12.56 5.10
N ASP A 141 -12.70 -11.40 4.96
CA ASP A 141 -13.19 -10.15 5.55
C ASP A 141 -14.36 -9.61 4.69
N PRO A 142 -15.58 -9.50 5.24
CA PRO A 142 -16.76 -9.08 4.48
C PRO A 142 -16.69 -7.62 4.02
N HIS A 143 -15.78 -6.81 4.55
CA HIS A 143 -15.57 -5.42 4.19
C HIS A 143 -14.46 -5.24 3.15
N ILE A 144 -13.73 -6.30 2.79
CA ILE A 144 -12.62 -6.23 1.84
C ILE A 144 -12.93 -7.11 0.63
N SER A 145 -12.68 -6.57 -0.56
CA SER A 145 -12.82 -7.29 -1.81
C SER A 145 -11.68 -6.93 -2.77
N MET A 146 -11.30 -7.87 -3.61
CA MET A 146 -10.27 -7.68 -4.63
C MET A 146 -10.93 -7.37 -5.96
N GLY A 147 -10.59 -6.24 -6.55
CA GLY A 147 -10.94 -5.92 -7.93
C GLY A 147 -9.99 -6.65 -8.88
N THR A 148 -10.53 -7.54 -9.70
CA THR A 148 -9.78 -8.36 -10.66
C THR A 148 -10.13 -8.00 -12.10
N ASP A 149 -9.21 -8.26 -13.02
CA ASP A 149 -9.53 -8.27 -14.45
C ASP A 149 -10.06 -9.63 -14.93
N ASP A 150 -10.38 -9.70 -16.22
CA ASP A 150 -10.88 -10.91 -16.87
C ASP A 150 -9.87 -12.09 -16.80
N GLY A 151 -8.58 -11.80 -16.51
CA GLY A 151 -7.52 -12.78 -16.32
C GLY A 151 -7.31 -13.20 -14.86
N GLY A 152 -8.07 -12.62 -13.93
CA GLY A 152 -7.94 -12.86 -12.49
C GLY A 152 -6.78 -12.13 -11.81
N LEU A 153 -6.13 -11.17 -12.49
CA LEU A 153 -5.09 -10.36 -11.86
C LEU A 153 -5.72 -9.25 -11.01
N TRP A 154 -5.15 -9.02 -9.83
CA TRP A 154 -5.53 -7.97 -8.91
C TRP A 154 -5.19 -6.58 -9.49
N GLN A 155 -6.22 -5.80 -9.78
CA GLN A 155 -6.12 -4.41 -10.23
C GLN A 155 -6.51 -3.40 -9.15
N ALA A 156 -7.34 -3.81 -8.18
CA ALA A 156 -7.75 -2.93 -7.09
C ALA A 156 -8.05 -3.69 -5.79
N ILE A 157 -8.12 -2.92 -4.71
CA ILE A 157 -8.63 -3.34 -3.40
C ILE A 157 -9.81 -2.43 -3.09
N ILE A 158 -10.94 -3.01 -2.74
CA ILE A 158 -12.19 -2.31 -2.41
C ILE A 158 -12.48 -2.54 -0.94
N ILE A 159 -12.60 -1.46 -0.17
CA ILE A 159 -12.81 -1.49 1.27
C ILE A 159 -14.11 -0.75 1.59
N GLN A 160 -15.08 -1.46 2.15
CA GLN A 160 -16.34 -0.90 2.66
C GLN A 160 -16.15 -0.36 4.08
N ASN A 161 -17.08 0.50 4.51
CA ASN A 161 -17.05 1.14 5.85
C ASN A 161 -15.73 1.89 6.12
N ALA A 162 -15.16 2.50 5.07
CA ALA A 162 -13.83 3.07 5.12
C ALA A 162 -13.74 4.33 6.00
N SER A 163 -14.87 4.96 6.35
CA SER A 163 -14.94 6.05 7.33
C SER A 163 -14.41 5.64 8.71
N GLY A 164 -14.57 4.36 9.07
CA GLY A 164 -14.01 3.78 10.31
C GLY A 164 -12.49 3.72 10.30
N ILE A 165 -11.88 3.65 9.12
CA ILE A 165 -10.42 3.76 8.92
C ILE A 165 -10.02 5.25 8.99
N CYS A 166 -10.91 6.16 8.58
CA CYS A 166 -10.73 7.62 8.53
C CYS A 166 -10.91 8.36 9.88
N SER A 167 -11.16 7.68 11.01
CA SER A 167 -11.39 8.38 12.28
C SER A 167 -10.10 8.87 12.93
N VAL A 168 -9.63 10.05 12.53
CA VAL A 168 -8.83 10.90 13.40
C VAL A 168 -9.78 11.43 14.48
N ARG A 169 -9.87 10.75 15.63
CA ARG A 169 -10.45 11.38 16.83
C ARG A 169 -9.47 12.47 17.28
N GLY A 170 -9.63 13.68 16.75
CA GLY A 170 -9.08 14.87 17.36
C GLY A 170 -9.62 14.97 18.78
N LYS A 171 -8.72 14.91 19.77
CA LYS A 171 -8.93 15.51 21.08
C LYS A 171 -8.19 16.84 21.10
#